data_AF-A0A1X7UT67-F1
#
_entry.id   AF-A0A1X7UT67-F1
#
_cell.length_a   1.000
_cell.length_b   1.000
_cell.length_c   1.000
_cell.angle_alpha   90.00
_cell.angle_beta   90.00
_cell.angle_gamma   90.00
#
_symmetry.space_group_name_H-M   'P 1'
#
loop_
_entity.id
_entity.type
_entity.pdbx_description
1 polymer ?
#
loop_
_entity_poly.entity_id
_entity_poly.type
_entity_poly.pdbx_seq_one_letter_code
_entity_poly.pdbx_strand_id
1 'polypeptide(L)' 'MGKNCVAAGCTNIHKSGVSLFSFPKDKIRNKWIKEEQKTRACWKGPSDYSCACSDHFTEDCFKPRSLISEKMGVKAKIA' A
#
# COMPACT_ATOMS: atom_id res chain seq x y z
N MET A 1 16.98 9.71 1.59
CA MET A 1 15.62 10.17 1.23
C MET A 1 14.65 9.04 1.58
N GLY A 2 13.67 9.28 2.46
CA GLY A 2 12.69 8.25 2.87
C GLY A 2 11.51 8.20 1.90
N LYS A 3 10.89 7.02 1.73
CA LYS A 3 9.61 6.88 1.02
C LYS A 3 8.49 7.39 1.92
N ASN A 4 7.63 8.27 1.41
CA ASN A 4 6.45 8.80 2.07
C ASN A 4 5.19 8.42 1.30
N CYS A 5 4.05 8.46 1.97
CA CYS A 5 2.78 8.22 1.30
C CYS A 5 2.45 9.38 0.33
N VAL A 6 2.03 9.02 -0.88
CA VAL A 6 1.66 10.00 -1.92
C VAL A 6 0.25 10.58 -1.72
N ALA A 7 -0.63 9.90 -0.98
CA ALA A 7 -2.01 10.33 -0.75
C ALA A 7 -2.07 11.76 -0.20
N ALA A 8 -2.97 12.59 -0.73
CA ALA A 8 -3.10 13.96 -0.29
C ALA A 8 -3.44 14.03 1.21
N GLY A 9 -2.72 14.88 1.96
CA GLY A 9 -2.90 15.02 3.40
C GLY A 9 -2.32 13.87 4.23
N CYS A 10 -1.73 12.84 3.62
CA CYS A 10 -1.09 11.76 4.35
C CYS A 10 0.37 12.09 4.67
N THR A 11 0.73 12.05 5.95
CA THR A 11 2.10 12.29 6.43
C THR A 11 2.82 10.99 6.81
N ASN A 12 2.23 9.84 6.49
CA ASN A 12 2.78 8.54 6.84
C ASN A 12 4.09 8.25 6.10
N ILE A 13 5.03 7.69 6.85
CA ILE A 13 6.35 7.25 6.39
C ILE A 13 6.60 5.82 6.86
N HIS A 14 7.70 5.21 6.42
CA HIS A 14 8.09 3.86 6.85
C HIS A 14 8.22 3.72 8.38
N LYS A 15 8.43 4.82 9.12
CA LYS A 15 8.53 4.82 10.58
C LYS A 15 7.17 4.96 11.30
N SER A 16 6.08 5.17 10.57
CA SER A 16 4.74 5.40 11.14
C SER A 16 4.01 4.12 11.56
N GLY A 17 4.67 2.95 11.54
CA GLY A 17 4.03 1.65 11.85
C GLY A 17 3.10 1.13 10.76
N VAL A 18 3.07 1.78 9.59
CA VAL A 18 2.27 1.38 8.43
C VAL A 18 3.15 0.70 7.38
N SER A 19 2.54 -0.14 6.56
CA SER A 19 3.21 -0.69 5.38
C SER A 19 3.13 0.30 4.23
N LEU A 20 4.25 0.54 3.54
CA LEU A 20 4.31 1.36 2.33
C LEU A 20 4.39 0.47 1.09
N PHE A 21 3.45 0.64 0.16
CA PHE A 21 3.33 -0.13 -1.07
C PHE A 21 3.68 0.74 -2.26
N SER A 22 4.69 0.32 -3.04
CA SER A 22 5.01 0.94 -4.33
C SER A 22 3.87 0.73 -5.33
N PHE A 23 3.77 1.63 -6.31
CA PHE A 23 2.76 1.47 -7.36
C PHE A 23 2.95 0.17 -8.15
N PRO A 24 1.88 -0.61 -8.35
CA PRO A 24 1.93 -1.83 -9.14
C PRO A 24 2.30 -1.55 -10.61
N LYS A 25 2.80 -2.56 -11.32
CA LYS A 25 3.08 -2.49 -12.77
C LYS A 25 1.93 -3.01 -13.65
N ASP A 26 0.92 -3.61 -13.04
CA ASP A 26 -0.21 -4.24 -13.72
C ASP A 26 -1.42 -3.30 -13.85
N LYS A 27 -2.54 -3.85 -14.32
CA LYS A 27 -3.79 -3.12 -14.61
C LYS A 27 -4.37 -2.38 -13.39
N ILE A 28 -4.06 -2.84 -12.17
CA ILE A 28 -4.51 -2.21 -10.92
C ILE A 28 -3.87 -0.82 -10.73
N ARG A 29 -2.72 -0.55 -11.36
CA ARG A 29 -2.04 0.76 -11.31
C ARG A 29 -2.95 1.90 -11.73
N ASN A 30 -3.77 1.70 -12.76
CA ASN A 30 -4.70 2.73 -13.23
C ASN A 30 -5.80 3.04 -12.20
N LYS A 31 -6.21 2.05 -11.39
CA LYS A 31 -7.17 2.28 -10.31
C LYS A 31 -6.55 3.15 -9.22
N TRP A 32 -5.32 2.84 -8.79
CA TRP A 32 -4.60 3.68 -7.83
C TRP A 32 -4.38 5.10 -8.37
N ILE A 33 -4.08 5.23 -9.67
CA ILE A 33 -3.91 6.54 -10.29
C ILE A 33 -5.20 7.37 -10.24
N LYS A 34 -6.35 6.74 -10.49
CA LYS A 34 -7.63 7.44 -10.39
C LYS A 34 -7.94 7.88 -8.97
N GLU A 35 -7.64 7.04 -7.98
CA GLU A 35 -7.90 7.40 -6.57
C GLU A 35 -7.07 8.61 -6.14
N GLU A 36 -5.77 8.70 -6.47
CA GLU A 36 -5.05 9.92 -6.07
C GLU A 36 -5.30 11.12 -6.96
N GLN A 37 -5.78 10.95 -8.20
CA GLN A 37 -6.24 12.09 -9.00
C GLN A 37 -7.47 12.76 -8.38
N LYS A 38 -8.31 12.01 -7.65
CA LYS A 38 -9.42 12.58 -6.86
C LYS A 38 -8.92 13.45 -5.72
N THR A 39 -7.80 13.07 -5.10
CA THR A 39 -7.24 13.78 -3.93
C THR A 39 -6.20 14.84 -4.32
N ARG A 40 -5.62 14.76 -5.53
CA ARG A 40 -4.60 15.67 -6.07
C ARG A 40 -4.93 16.10 -7.50
N ALA A 41 -5.49 17.32 -7.62
CA ALA A 41 -5.94 17.90 -8.89
C ALA A 41 -4.87 18.06 -10.00
N CYS A 42 -3.58 17.99 -9.68
CA CYS A 42 -2.48 18.13 -10.65
C CYS A 42 -1.49 16.95 -10.67
N TRP A 43 -1.95 15.75 -10.34
CA TRP A 43 -1.04 14.61 -10.26
C TRP A 43 -0.60 14.10 -11.64
N LYS A 44 0.71 14.15 -11.88
CA LYS A 44 1.36 13.71 -13.13
C LYS A 44 1.62 12.20 -13.22
N GLY A 45 1.16 11.42 -12.23
CA GLY A 45 1.39 9.99 -12.12
C GLY A 45 2.51 9.62 -11.14
N PRO A 46 2.64 8.33 -10.81
CA PRO A 46 3.59 7.86 -9.81
C PRO A 46 5.02 7.82 -10.37
N SER A 47 5.96 8.31 -9.55
CA SER A 47 7.41 8.10 -9.73
C SER A 47 7.87 6.78 -9.10
N ASP A 48 9.12 6.39 -9.32
CA ASP A 48 9.73 5.20 -8.71
C ASP A 48 9.78 5.23 -7.17
N TYR A 49 9.59 6.41 -6.58
CA TYR A 49 9.54 6.63 -5.14
C TYR A 49 8.12 6.79 -4.60
N SER A 50 7.11 6.79 -5.48
CA SER A 50 5.71 6.95 -5.08
C SER A 50 5.20 5.67 -4.40
N CYS A 51 4.67 5.82 -3.19
CA CYS A 51 4.12 4.72 -2.41
C CYS A 51 2.81 5.15 -1.73
N ALA A 52 1.88 4.22 -1.54
CA ALA A 52 0.69 4.41 -0.72
C ALA A 52 0.81 3.61 0.58
N CYS A 53 0.34 4.14 1.71
CA CYS A 53 0.36 3.40 2.98
C CYS A 53 -0.85 2.49 3.15
N SER A 54 -0.73 1.49 4.04
CA SER A 54 -1.79 0.52 4.36
C SER A 54 -3.13 1.16 4.74
N ASP A 55 -3.12 2.33 5.39
CA ASP A 55 -4.36 3.01 5.82
C ASP A 55 -5.29 3.43 4.66
N HIS A 56 -4.78 3.45 3.43
CA HIS A 56 -5.58 3.74 2.24
C HIS A 56 -6.16 2.49 1.56
N PHE A 57 -5.98 1.33 2.17
CA PHE A 57 -6.49 0.06 1.68
C PHE A 57 -7.40 -0.55 2.73
N THR A 58 -8.52 -1.12 2.28
CA THR A 58 -9.33 -1.99 3.13
C THR A 58 -8.66 -3.35 3.24
N GLU A 59 -8.96 -4.10 4.30
CA GLU A 59 -8.42 -5.46 4.50
C GLU A 59 -8.72 -6.38 3.31
N ASP A 60 -9.88 -6.21 2.66
CA ASP A 60 -10.30 -6.95 1.46
C ASP A 60 -9.38 -6.70 0.24
N CYS A 61 -8.69 -5.55 0.19
CA CYS A 61 -7.71 -5.27 -0.87
C CYS A 61 -6.48 -6.18 -0.76
N PHE A 62 -6.22 -6.74 0.42
CA PHE A 62 -5.16 -7.71 0.65
C PHE A 62 -5.74 -9.09 0.46
N LYS A 63 -5.38 -9.74 -0.66
CA LYS A 63 -5.70 -11.16 -0.84
C LYS A 63 -5.13 -11.92 0.36
N PRO A 64 -5.94 -12.67 1.12
CA PRO A 64 -5.41 -13.53 2.16
C PRO A 64 -4.41 -14.47 1.48
N ARG A 65 -3.19 -14.49 2.00
CA ARG A 65 -2.15 -15.41 1.57
C ARG A 65 -2.49 -16.81 2.09
N SER A 66 -3.62 -17.39 1.72
CA SER A 66 -3.82 -18.84 1.82
C SER A 66 -2.89 -19.44 0.76
N LEU A 67 -1.80 -20.14 1.12
CA LEU A 67 -1.81 -21.53 1.54
C LEU A 67 -0.55 -21.90 2.39
N ILE A 68 -0.32 -21.32 3.57
CA ILE A 68 0.68 -21.92 4.51
C ILE A 68 0.15 -22.05 5.95
N SER A 69 -0.86 -21.30 6.40
CA SER A 69 -1.30 -21.39 7.82
C SER A 69 -2.39 -22.42 8.12
N GLU A 70 -3.22 -22.83 7.14
CA GLU A 70 -4.36 -23.72 7.43
C GLU A 70 -4.01 -25.22 7.32
N LYS A 71 -2.95 -25.58 6.58
CA LYS A 71 -2.50 -26.99 6.43
C LYS A 71 -1.11 -27.30 6.99
N MET A 72 -0.39 -26.31 7.53
CA MET A 72 0.87 -26.53 8.23
C MET A 72 0.79 -25.80 9.56
N GLY A 73 0.81 -26.54 10.67
CA GLY A 73 0.70 -26.03 12.04
C GLY A 73 1.86 -25.13 12.46
N VAL A 74 1.96 -23.94 11.88
CA VAL A 74 2.93 -22.92 12.29
C VAL A 74 2.28 -22.07 13.38
N LYS A 75 2.51 -22.47 14.63
CA LYS A 75 2.31 -21.58 15.78
C LYS A 75 3.32 -20.44 15.67
N ALA A 76 2.89 -19.26 15.21
CA ALA A 76 3.67 -18.05 15.38
C ALA A 76 3.76 -17.78 16.89
N LYS A 77 4.97 -17.92 17.45
CA LYS A 77 5.28 -17.49 18.81
C LYS A 77 5.29 -15.96 18.81
N ILE A 78 4.37 -15.36 19.55
CA ILE A 78 4.48 -13.97 19.98
C ILE A 78 5.50 -14.01 21.13
N ALA A 79 6.62 -13.30 20.96
CA ALA A 79 7.59 -13.03 22.02
C ALA A 79 7.28 -11.66 22.62
#